data_AF-A8ZYJ2-F1
#
_entry.id   AF-A8ZYJ2-F1
#
_cell.length_a   1.000
_cell.length_b   1.000
_cell.length_c   1.000
_cell.angle_alpha   90.00
_cell.angle_beta   90.00
_cell.angle_gamma   90.00
#
_symmetry.space_group_name_H-M   'P 1'
#
loop_
_entity.id
_entity.type
_entity.pdbx_description
1 polymer ?
#
loop_
_entity_poly.entity_id
_entity_poly.type
_entity_poly.pdbx_seq_one_letter_code
_entity_poly.pdbx_strand_id
1 'polypeptide(L)'
;MKKFFCEMYVKIYTDGYPSIYGKIPPETLYAYLVDDMGACYDGDSQLPGDHRLWYFGCNEKFGVMRIVLGQKTFVRRWGMGEASFKNVRDLLAFCLENKIFDQQQHDRLSRITGEGETINDMYRIGDYLAAKASGRVAPATTQRKESEYAQRSS
;
A
#
# COMPACT_ATOMS: atom_id res chain seq x y z
N MET A 1 26.17 -3.43 6.88
CA MET A 1 24.84 -3.61 6.27
C MET A 1 24.70 -2.73 5.03
N LYS A 2 24.13 -3.28 3.95
CA LYS A 2 23.95 -2.57 2.68
C LYS A 2 22.76 -1.61 2.81
N LYS A 3 23.03 -0.31 2.86
CA LYS A 3 21.97 0.72 2.81
C LYS A 3 21.65 1.07 1.36
N PHE A 4 20.43 1.53 1.12
CA PHE A 4 19.99 2.08 -0.16
C PHE A 4 19.21 3.36 0.09
N PHE A 5 19.11 4.21 -0.93
CA PHE A 5 18.22 5.36 -0.85
C PHE A 5 16.80 4.91 -1.13
N CYS A 6 15.87 5.34 -0.28
CA CYS A 6 14.45 5.07 -0.41
C CYS A 6 13.67 6.39 -0.32
N GLU A 7 12.66 6.52 -1.16
CA GLU A 7 11.66 7.60 -1.13
C GLU A 7 10.30 6.94 -1.39
N MET A 8 9.45 6.88 -0.36
CA MET A 8 8.07 6.43 -0.50
C MET A 8 7.13 7.42 0.16
N TYR A 9 6.10 7.79 -0.61
CA TYR A 9 5.06 8.72 -0.22
C TYR A 9 3.78 8.37 -0.97
N VAL A 10 2.64 8.50 -0.31
CA VAL A 10 1.34 8.47 -0.95
C VAL A 10 0.44 9.50 -0.27
N LYS A 11 -0.29 10.28 -1.07
CA LYS A 11 -1.34 11.14 -0.56
C LYS A 11 -2.57 10.27 -0.27
N ILE A 12 -3.07 10.30 0.96
CA ILE A 12 -4.34 9.67 1.32
C ILE A 12 -5.38 10.77 1.61
N TYR A 13 -6.55 10.39 2.12
CA TYR A 13 -7.61 11.34 2.49
C TYR A 13 -7.21 12.30 3.62
N THR A 14 -6.24 11.92 4.46
CA THR A 14 -5.56 12.81 5.42
C THR A 14 -4.13 13.15 4.98
N ASP A 15 -3.50 14.09 5.68
CA ASP A 15 -2.04 14.35 5.60
C ASP A 15 -1.21 13.41 6.50
N GLY A 16 -1.82 12.33 7.00
CA GLY A 16 -1.24 11.47 8.03
C GLY A 16 -0.40 10.30 7.53
N TYR A 17 -0.22 10.12 6.21
CA TYR A 17 0.55 8.97 5.72
C TYR A 17 2.04 9.14 6.05
N PRO A 18 2.65 8.20 6.81
CA PRO A 18 4.04 8.32 7.22
C PRO A 18 4.93 8.11 6.00
N SER A 19 5.64 9.16 5.58
CA SER A 19 6.56 9.08 4.44
C SER A 19 7.93 8.60 4.90
N ILE A 20 8.65 7.92 4.02
CA ILE A 20 10.05 7.52 4.26
C ILE A 20 10.95 8.12 3.18
N TYR A 21 12.03 8.77 3.61
CA TYR A 21 12.99 9.42 2.73
C TYR A 21 14.40 9.31 3.29
N GLY A 22 15.34 8.79 2.49
CA GLY A 22 16.76 8.79 2.82
C GLY A 22 17.44 7.44 2.71
N LYS A 23 18.65 7.34 3.25
CA LYS A 23 19.45 6.10 3.22
C LYS A 23 19.04 5.17 4.37
N ILE A 24 18.34 4.11 4.03
CA ILE A 24 17.80 3.15 5.00
C ILE A 24 18.37 1.75 4.76
N PRO A 25 18.39 0.90 5.79
CA PRO A 25 18.67 -0.52 5.62
C PRO A 25 17.39 -1.30 5.22
N PRO A 26 17.52 -2.53 4.68
CA PRO A 26 16.38 -3.29 4.18
C PRO A 26 15.28 -3.60 5.20
N GLU A 27 15.66 -3.88 6.45
CA GLU A 27 14.73 -4.16 7.53
C GLU A 27 13.83 -2.96 7.86
N THR A 28 14.32 -1.73 7.68
CA THR A 28 13.51 -0.52 7.87
C THR A 28 12.44 -0.42 6.78
N LEU A 29 12.79 -0.72 5.53
CA LEU A 29 11.80 -0.75 4.46
C LEU A 29 10.78 -1.87 4.70
N TYR A 30 11.24 -3.06 5.07
CA TYR A 30 10.36 -4.18 5.34
C TYR A 30 9.35 -3.85 6.45
N ALA A 31 9.84 -3.38 7.61
CA ALA A 31 9.00 -2.94 8.72
C ALA A 31 8.01 -1.87 8.26
N TYR A 32 8.49 -0.86 7.54
CA TYR A 32 7.66 0.20 7.01
C TYR A 32 6.50 -0.31 6.13
N LEU A 33 6.70 -1.31 5.28
CA LEU A 33 5.65 -1.83 4.41
C LEU A 33 4.64 -2.72 5.13
N VAL A 34 5.06 -3.49 6.14
CA VAL A 34 4.16 -4.40 6.89
C VAL A 34 3.45 -3.73 8.06
N ASP A 35 3.96 -2.60 8.53
CA ASP A 35 3.40 -1.85 9.65
C ASP A 35 1.95 -1.45 9.42
N ASP A 36 1.25 -1.35 10.54
CA ASP A 36 -0.08 -0.78 10.64
C ASP A 36 -0.01 0.74 10.41
N MET A 37 -0.89 1.25 9.55
CA MET A 37 -1.10 2.69 9.36
C MET A 37 -1.82 3.24 10.59
N GLY A 38 -2.82 2.53 11.12
CA GLY A 38 -3.64 2.96 12.23
C GLY A 38 -4.61 4.07 11.85
N ALA A 39 -5.08 4.07 10.61
CA ALA A 39 -6.02 5.06 10.08
C ALA A 39 -7.48 4.59 10.23
N CYS A 40 -7.70 3.30 10.49
CA CYS A 40 -9.03 2.69 10.54
C CYS A 40 -9.51 2.48 11.98
N TYR A 41 -10.75 2.90 12.27
CA TYR A 41 -11.37 2.85 13.60
C TYR A 41 -12.80 2.29 13.53
N ASP A 42 -13.20 1.57 14.57
CA ASP A 42 -14.60 1.19 14.86
C ASP A 42 -15.00 1.81 16.20
N GLY A 43 -15.77 2.91 16.15
CA GLY A 43 -15.96 3.79 17.29
C GLY A 43 -14.62 4.37 17.78
N ASP A 44 -14.31 4.19 19.06
CA ASP A 44 -13.04 4.62 19.67
C ASP A 44 -11.91 3.57 19.56
N SER A 45 -12.18 2.42 18.97
CA SER A 45 -11.20 1.32 18.88
C SER A 45 -10.51 1.28 17.52
N GLN A 46 -9.18 1.37 17.51
CA GLN A 46 -8.39 1.20 16.29
C GLN A 46 -8.51 -0.25 15.78
N LEU A 47 -8.77 -0.39 14.48
CA LEU A 47 -8.82 -1.69 13.80
C LEU A 47 -7.41 -2.09 13.36
N PRO A 48 -6.86 -3.22 13.83
CA PRO A 48 -5.54 -3.68 13.42
C PRO A 48 -5.57 -4.30 12.01
N GLY A 49 -4.41 -4.33 11.36
CA GLY A 49 -4.22 -4.90 10.01
C GLY A 49 -4.32 -3.87 8.89
N ASP A 50 -4.27 -2.57 9.21
CA ASP A 50 -4.33 -1.47 8.25
C ASP A 50 -2.97 -1.29 7.54
N HIS A 51 -2.58 -2.26 6.70
CA HIS A 51 -1.23 -2.30 6.15
C HIS A 51 -0.91 -1.10 5.25
N ARG A 52 0.19 -0.40 5.55
CA ARG A 52 0.68 0.74 4.74
C ARG A 52 0.84 0.42 3.26
N LEU A 53 1.19 -0.84 2.95
CA LEU A 53 1.36 -1.35 1.59
C LEU A 53 0.09 -1.19 0.73
N TRP A 54 -1.10 -1.35 1.31
CA TRP A 54 -2.37 -1.28 0.57
C TRP A 54 -2.59 0.07 -0.08
N TYR A 55 -2.25 1.15 0.63
CA TYR A 55 -2.41 2.51 0.13
C TYR A 55 -1.61 2.77 -1.13
N PHE A 56 -0.45 2.14 -1.35
CA PHE A 56 0.28 2.26 -2.61
C PHE A 56 -0.43 1.60 -3.80
N GLY A 57 -1.31 0.63 -3.54
CA GLY A 57 -2.05 -0.11 -4.55
C GLY A 57 -3.45 0.44 -4.85
N CYS A 58 -4.12 1.02 -3.86
CA CYS A 58 -5.54 1.42 -3.95
C CYS A 58 -5.85 2.89 -3.64
N ASN A 59 -4.84 3.77 -3.51
CA ASN A 59 -5.10 5.20 -3.37
C ASN A 59 -5.63 5.82 -4.67
N GLU A 60 -6.55 6.78 -4.57
CA GLU A 60 -7.04 7.53 -5.73
C GLU A 60 -6.17 8.75 -6.08
N LYS A 61 -5.18 9.08 -5.25
CA LYS A 61 -4.42 10.34 -5.33
C LYS A 61 -3.03 10.06 -5.92
N PHE A 62 -2.06 10.92 -5.64
CA PHE A 62 -0.71 10.80 -6.19
C PHE A 62 0.26 10.17 -5.18
N GLY A 63 1.34 9.59 -5.71
CA GLY A 63 2.39 9.05 -4.87
C GLY A 63 3.65 8.67 -5.65
N VAL A 64 4.63 8.19 -4.90
CA VAL A 64 5.94 7.80 -5.39
C VAL A 64 6.47 6.61 -4.62
N MET A 65 7.10 5.68 -5.34
CA MET A 65 7.97 4.64 -4.79
C MET A 65 9.29 4.70 -5.54
N ARG A 66 10.37 5.00 -4.82
CA ARG A 66 11.71 5.06 -5.40
C ARG A 66 12.71 4.34 -4.50
N ILE A 67 13.52 3.49 -5.13
CA ILE A 67 14.66 2.83 -4.51
C ILE A 67 15.89 3.02 -5.41
N VAL A 68 17.02 3.42 -4.82
CA VAL A 68 18.31 3.49 -5.52
C VAL A 68 19.34 2.65 -4.77
N LEU A 69 19.82 1.58 -5.42
CA LEU A 69 20.78 0.61 -4.91
C LEU A 69 21.99 0.51 -5.84
N GLY A 70 23.05 1.27 -5.55
CA GLY A 70 24.21 1.37 -6.44
C GLY A 70 23.80 1.99 -7.77
N GLN A 71 24.00 1.26 -8.88
CA GLN A 71 23.58 1.68 -10.23
C GLN A 71 22.13 1.29 -10.57
N LYS A 72 21.46 0.48 -9.72
CA LYS A 72 20.09 0.01 -9.98
C LYS A 72 19.09 0.97 -9.37
N THR A 73 18.06 1.31 -10.14
CA THR A 73 17.02 2.25 -9.74
C THR A 73 15.64 1.69 -10.05
N PHE A 74 14.77 1.67 -9.04
CA PHE A 74 13.34 1.47 -9.19
C PHE A 74 12.64 2.81 -8.99
N VAL A 75 11.75 3.18 -9.90
CA VAL A 75 10.88 4.35 -9.76
C VAL A 75 9.49 4.01 -10.28
N ARG A 76 8.49 4.31 -9.46
CA ARG A 76 7.10 4.49 -9.87
C ARG A 76 6.61 5.81 -9.31
N ARG A 77 5.90 6.55 -10.16
CA ARG A 77 5.16 7.76 -9.81
C ARG A 77 3.78 7.59 -10.44
N TRP A 78 2.76 8.05 -9.75
CA TRP A 78 1.40 8.00 -10.24
C TRP A 78 0.67 9.28 -9.83
N GLY A 79 -0.24 9.73 -10.69
CA GLY A 79 -1.19 10.80 -10.45
C GLY A 79 -2.53 10.26 -9.96
N MET A 80 -3.57 11.10 -10.03
CA MET A 80 -4.90 10.73 -9.58
C MET A 80 -5.47 9.55 -10.37
N GLY A 81 -5.98 8.54 -9.66
CA GLY A 81 -6.57 7.32 -10.23
C GLY A 81 -5.57 6.34 -10.83
N GLU A 82 -4.27 6.61 -10.77
CA GLU A 82 -3.23 5.79 -11.41
C GLU A 82 -2.52 4.81 -10.46
N ALA A 83 -2.87 4.82 -9.18
CA ALA A 83 -2.35 3.82 -8.25
C ALA A 83 -2.77 2.41 -8.68
N SER A 84 -1.87 1.46 -8.46
CA SER A 84 -2.14 0.08 -8.86
C SER A 84 -1.28 -0.87 -8.06
N PHE A 85 -1.87 -1.99 -7.66
CA PHE A 85 -1.13 -3.11 -7.09
C PHE A 85 -0.09 -3.69 -8.04
N LYS A 86 -0.18 -3.43 -9.36
CA LYS A 86 0.93 -3.75 -10.27
C LYS A 86 2.22 -3.01 -9.88
N ASN A 87 2.13 -1.73 -9.51
CA ASN A 87 3.29 -0.95 -9.08
C ASN A 87 3.91 -1.53 -7.80
N VAL A 88 3.06 -2.01 -6.89
CA VAL A 88 3.48 -2.68 -5.66
C VAL A 88 4.17 -4.01 -5.97
N ARG A 89 3.61 -4.84 -6.85
CA ARG A 89 4.23 -6.10 -7.28
C ARG A 89 5.59 -5.87 -7.96
N ASP A 90 5.68 -4.88 -8.84
CA ASP A 90 6.94 -4.51 -9.50
C ASP A 90 8.00 -4.07 -8.44
N LEU A 91 7.60 -3.35 -7.38
CA LEU A 91 8.47 -3.00 -6.26
C LEU A 91 8.97 -4.25 -5.52
N LEU A 92 8.07 -5.18 -5.18
CA LEU A 92 8.42 -6.41 -4.47
C LEU A 92 9.38 -7.28 -5.28
N ALA A 93 9.12 -7.44 -6.58
CA ALA A 93 9.99 -8.15 -7.50
C ALA A 93 11.39 -7.51 -7.54
N PHE A 94 11.46 -6.18 -7.69
CA PHE A 94 12.74 -5.45 -7.64
C PHE A 94 13.48 -5.70 -6.32
N CYS A 95 12.77 -5.70 -5.18
CA CYS A 95 13.40 -5.93 -3.89
C CYS A 95 13.95 -7.35 -3.74
N LEU A 96 13.24 -8.36 -4.25
CA LEU A 96 13.69 -9.77 -4.23
C LEU A 96 14.90 -9.98 -5.15
N GLU A 97 14.83 -9.54 -6.40
CA GLU A 97 15.91 -9.65 -7.39
C GLU A 97 17.22 -9.01 -6.93
N ASN A 98 17.11 -7.97 -6.10
CA ASN A 98 18.24 -7.20 -5.61
C ASN A 98 18.69 -7.56 -4.20
N LYS A 99 18.12 -8.63 -3.61
CA LYS A 99 18.43 -9.10 -2.25
C LYS A 99 18.22 -8.00 -1.20
N ILE A 100 17.25 -7.13 -1.42
CA ILE A 100 16.73 -6.21 -0.40
C ILE A 100 15.80 -7.01 0.51
N PHE A 101 14.92 -7.81 -0.07
CA PHE A 101 14.11 -8.78 0.67
C PHE A 101 14.60 -10.20 0.42
N ASP A 102 14.48 -11.04 1.44
CA ASP A 102 14.53 -12.49 1.27
C ASP A 102 13.19 -13.03 0.75
N GLN A 103 13.16 -14.33 0.45
CA GLN A 103 11.96 -14.99 -0.06
C GLN A 103 10.79 -14.94 0.96
N GLN A 104 11.06 -15.09 2.25
CA GLN A 104 10.03 -15.09 3.28
C GLN A 104 9.36 -13.71 3.41
N GLN A 105 10.17 -12.66 3.39
CA GLN A 105 9.71 -11.27 3.39
C GLN A 105 8.90 -10.97 2.13
N HIS A 106 9.37 -11.38 0.96
CA HIS A 106 8.67 -11.25 -0.31
C HIS A 106 7.31 -11.97 -0.28
N ASP A 107 7.25 -13.22 0.19
CA ASP A 107 6.01 -14.02 0.22
C ASP A 107 4.99 -13.45 1.20
N ARG A 108 5.44 -12.90 2.33
CA ARG A 108 4.55 -12.19 3.26
C ARG A 108 3.99 -10.92 2.63
N LEU A 109 4.82 -10.08 2.03
CA LEU A 109 4.38 -8.86 1.36
C LEU A 109 3.48 -9.15 0.15
N SER A 110 3.72 -10.25 -0.57
CA SER A 110 2.88 -10.68 -1.69
C SER A 110 1.49 -11.12 -1.21
N ARG A 111 1.39 -11.83 -0.08
CA ARG A 111 0.10 -12.16 0.54
C ARG A 111 -0.66 -10.92 1.00
N ILE A 112 0.02 -9.97 1.66
CA ILE A 112 -0.58 -8.69 2.06
C ILE A 112 -1.06 -7.92 0.82
N THR A 113 -0.27 -7.89 -0.25
CA THR A 113 -0.63 -7.26 -1.53
C THR A 113 -1.89 -7.89 -2.11
N GLY A 114 -1.93 -9.22 -2.18
CA GLY A 114 -3.09 -9.96 -2.68
C GLY A 114 -4.36 -9.73 -1.87
N GLU A 115 -4.25 -9.60 -0.54
CA GLU A 115 -5.37 -9.20 0.32
C GLU A 115 -5.87 -7.79 -0.02
N GLY A 116 -4.95 -6.83 -0.15
CA GLY A 116 -5.28 -5.45 -0.54
C GLY A 116 -5.96 -5.35 -1.91
N GLU A 117 -5.59 -6.21 -2.86
CA GLU A 117 -6.24 -6.30 -4.17
C GLU A 117 -7.70 -6.73 -4.09
N THR A 118 -8.10 -7.48 -3.06
CA THR A 118 -9.52 -7.83 -2.85
C THR A 118 -10.35 -6.66 -2.33
N ILE A 119 -9.70 -5.66 -1.74
CA ILE A 119 -10.31 -4.42 -1.25
C ILE A 119 -10.37 -3.39 -2.39
N ASN A 120 -9.23 -3.18 -3.06
CA ASN A 120 -8.99 -2.29 -4.21
C ASN A 120 -9.63 -0.89 -4.13
N ASP A 121 -9.84 -0.39 -2.92
CA ASP A 121 -10.40 0.92 -2.63
C ASP A 121 -9.96 1.34 -1.22
N MET A 122 -9.16 2.40 -1.10
CA MET A 122 -8.64 2.83 0.21
C MET A 122 -9.74 3.19 1.20
N TYR A 123 -10.92 3.63 0.74
CA TYR A 123 -12.04 3.99 1.60
C TYR A 123 -12.76 2.77 2.19
N ARG A 124 -12.53 1.58 1.62
CA ARG A 124 -13.13 0.32 2.05
C ARG A 124 -12.25 -0.49 2.99
N ILE A 125 -11.04 -0.01 3.29
CA ILE A 125 -10.12 -0.68 4.21
C ILE A 125 -10.76 -0.83 5.60
N GLY A 126 -11.35 0.24 6.14
CA GLY A 126 -12.01 0.20 7.45
C GLY A 126 -13.13 -0.83 7.53
N ASP A 127 -14.05 -0.82 6.55
CA ASP A 127 -15.15 -1.79 6.46
C ASP A 127 -14.64 -3.23 6.35
N TYR A 128 -13.59 -3.44 5.56
CA TYR A 128 -12.94 -4.74 5.42
C TYR A 128 -12.39 -5.24 6.75
N LEU A 129 -11.65 -4.38 7.48
CA LEU A 129 -11.06 -4.73 8.77
C LEU A 129 -12.12 -4.99 9.85
N ALA A 130 -13.19 -4.20 9.89
CA ALA A 130 -14.32 -4.41 10.81
C ALA A 130 -15.05 -5.74 10.54
N ALA A 131 -15.29 -6.07 9.25
CA ALA A 131 -15.86 -7.36 8.86
C ALA A 131 -14.94 -8.52 9.28
N LYS A 132 -13.64 -8.40 9.00
CA LYS A 132 -12.62 -9.40 9.38
C LYS A 132 -12.55 -9.61 10.89
N ALA A 133 -12.59 -8.55 11.69
CA ALA A 133 -12.58 -8.61 13.15
C ALA A 133 -13.83 -9.30 13.73
N SER A 134 -14.99 -9.10 13.10
CA SER A 134 -16.27 -9.70 13.52
C SER A 134 -16.49 -11.13 12.99
N GLY A 135 -15.52 -11.71 12.29
CA GLY A 135 -15.65 -13.04 11.68
C GLY A 135 -16.61 -13.10 10.48
N ARG A 136 -17.00 -11.94 9.94
CA ARG A 136 -17.81 -11.84 8.73
C ARG A 136 -16.88 -11.90 7.51
N VAL A 137 -17.29 -12.64 6.48
CA VAL A 137 -16.57 -12.62 5.21
C VAL A 137 -16.72 -11.21 4.63
N ALA A 138 -15.60 -10.47 4.55
CA ALA A 138 -15.61 -9.14 3.97
C ALA A 138 -16.17 -9.21 2.53
N PRO A 139 -17.05 -8.28 2.12
CA PRO A 139 -17.64 -8.34 0.78
C PRO A 139 -16.55 -8.12 -0.26
N ALA A 140 -16.29 -9.13 -1.10
CA ALA A 140 -15.44 -9.00 -2.28
C ALA A 140 -15.96 -7.84 -3.13
N THR A 141 -15.10 -6.89 -3.46
CA THR A 141 -15.51 -5.73 -4.26
C THR A 141 -15.63 -6.16 -5.72
N THR A 142 -16.85 -6.49 -6.15
CA THR A 142 -17.20 -6.44 -7.58
C THR A 142 -16.92 -5.03 -8.09
N GLN A 143 -16.23 -4.95 -9.23
CA GLN A 143 -15.86 -3.72 -9.94
C GLN A 143 -16.97 -2.65 -9.86
N ARG A 144 -16.62 -1.45 -9.38
CA ARG A 144 -17.49 -0.27 -9.44
C ARG A 144 -17.86 -0.03 -10.91
N LYS A 145 -19.15 -0.10 -11.25
CA LYS A 145 -19.68 0.48 -12.50
C LYS A 145 -19.47 1.99 -12.45
N GLU A 146 -18.94 2.55 -13.53
CA GLU A 146 -18.60 3.97 -13.75
C GLU A 146 -19.80 4.96 -13.73
N SER A 147 -20.86 4.76 -12.95
CA SER A 147 -22.08 5.59 -13.08
C SER A 147 -22.25 6.72 -12.05
N GLU A 148 -21.37 6.91 -11.07
CA GLU A 148 -21.62 7.91 -9.99
C GLU A 148 -20.94 9.28 -10.15
N TYR A 149 -20.00 9.47 -11.10
CA TYR A 149 -19.43 10.80 -11.35
C TYR A 149 -20.25 11.69 -12.32
N ALA A 150 -21.25 11.13 -13.01
CA ALA A 150 -22.05 11.85 -13.98
C ALA A 150 -23.18 12.72 -13.37
N GLN A 151 -23.44 12.61 -12.06
CA GLN A 151 -24.58 13.30 -11.41
C GLN A 151 -24.20 14.49 -10.52
N ARG A 152 -22.92 14.90 -10.50
CA ARG A 152 -22.48 16.12 -9.79
C ARG A 152 -22.01 17.27 -10.70
N SER A 153 -22.20 17.12 -12.01
CA SER A 153 -21.89 18.15 -13.01
C SER A 153 -23.12 18.61 -13.80
N SER A 154 -24.31 18.50 -13.21
CA SER A 154 -25.56 19.05 -13.75
C SER A 154 -25.87 20.41 -13.14
#